data_AF-A0A0L6JL97-F1
#
_entry.id   AF-A0A0L6JL97-F1
#
_cell.length_a   1.000
_cell.length_b   1.000
_cell.length_c   1.000
_cell.angle_alpha   90.00
_cell.angle_beta   90.00
_cell.angle_gamma   90.00
#
_symmetry.space_group_name_H-M   'P 1'
#
loop_
_entity.id
_entity.type
_entity.pdbx_description
1 polymer ?
#
loop_
_entity_poly.entity_id
_entity_poly.type
_entity_poly.pdbx_seq_one_letter_code
_entity_poly.pdbx_strand_id
1 'polypeptide(L)'
;MKSVIKLKKDEMHKITFLFEEIKETMIWSCLQGYMGNAWVDNIESPKCAQVLTGDFCVYAGDSHIHEALLLVKNIPAFHKTPFILMVPENELWEH
;
A
#
# COMPACT_ATOMS: atom_id res chain seq x y z
N MET A 1 1.07 1.80 -20.64
CA MET A 1 0.96 0.58 -19.81
C MET A 1 0.70 1.07 -18.39
N LYS A 2 -0.46 0.77 -17.79
CA LYS A 2 -0.79 1.24 -16.43
C LYS A 2 0.01 0.38 -15.44
N SER A 3 0.76 1.03 -14.55
CA SER A 3 1.68 0.41 -13.60
C SER A 3 1.57 1.13 -12.27
N VAL A 4 1.72 0.41 -11.17
CA VAL A 4 1.80 1.01 -9.83
C VAL A 4 3.14 1.69 -9.63
N ILE A 5 3.14 2.79 -8.88
CA ILE A 5 4.29 3.67 -8.71
C ILE A 5 4.78 3.56 -7.27
N LYS A 6 6.07 3.24 -7.10
CA LYS A 6 6.70 3.27 -5.77
C LYS A 6 6.86 4.72 -5.32
N LEU A 7 6.35 5.04 -4.13
CA LEU A 7 6.50 6.36 -3.53
C LEU A 7 7.90 6.55 -2.94
N LYS A 8 8.43 7.78 -3.03
CA LYS A 8 9.55 8.22 -2.22
C LYS A 8 9.07 8.51 -0.79
N LYS A 9 10.02 8.56 0.15
CA LYS A 9 9.71 8.80 1.57
C LYS A 9 8.98 10.12 1.81
N ASP A 10 9.35 11.17 1.09
CA ASP A 10 8.72 12.50 1.14
C ASP A 10 7.35 12.56 0.45
N GLU A 11 6.96 11.51 -0.29
CA GLU A 11 5.67 11.41 -0.98
C GLU A 11 4.66 10.53 -0.22
N MET A 12 5.07 9.82 0.82
CA MET A 12 4.23 8.88 1.59
C MET A 12 2.96 9.54 2.15
N HIS A 13 3.05 10.81 2.52
CA HIS A 13 1.91 11.57 3.05
C HIS A 13 0.76 11.72 2.05
N LYS A 14 1.01 11.53 0.74
CA LYS A 14 0.00 11.67 -0.32
C LYS A 14 -1.08 10.58 -0.26
N ILE A 15 -0.77 9.44 0.35
CA ILE A 15 -1.72 8.31 0.46
C ILE A 15 -2.36 8.21 1.85
N THR A 16 -2.00 9.07 2.81
CA THR A 16 -2.48 8.96 4.21
C THR A 16 -4.00 8.92 4.33
N PHE A 17 -4.71 9.68 3.49
CA PHE A 17 -6.18 9.74 3.50
C PHE A 17 -6.84 8.40 3.12
N LEU A 18 -6.13 7.53 2.40
CA LEU A 18 -6.62 6.19 2.10
C LEU A 18 -6.55 5.27 3.32
N PHE A 19 -5.76 5.60 4.35
CA PHE A 19 -5.52 4.73 5.51
C PHE A 19 -6.09 5.32 6.81
N GLU A 20 -7.10 6.18 6.73
CA GLU A 20 -7.64 6.91 7.89
C GLU A 20 -8.22 5.98 8.97
N GLU A 21 -8.80 4.84 8.57
CA GLU A 21 -9.40 3.87 9.48
C GLU A 21 -8.38 2.89 10.09
N ILE A 22 -7.14 2.89 9.61
CA ILE A 22 -6.08 1.97 10.04
C ILE A 22 -5.36 2.53 11.27
N LYS A 23 -5.33 1.75 12.36
CA LYS A 23 -4.79 2.16 13.67
C LYS A 23 -3.44 1.52 14.00
N GLU A 24 -2.90 0.76 13.07
CA GLU A 24 -1.65 0.03 13.17
C GLU A 24 -0.48 1.01 13.10
N THR A 25 0.27 1.13 14.20
CA THR A 25 1.42 2.04 14.34
C THR A 25 2.49 1.84 13.26
N MET A 26 2.65 0.62 12.74
CA MET A 26 3.57 0.29 11.65
C MET A 26 3.19 0.97 10.33
N ILE A 27 1.90 1.16 10.08
CA ILE A 27 1.40 1.85 8.88
C ILE A 27 1.63 3.34 9.02
N TRP A 28 1.32 3.92 10.20
CA TRP A 28 1.61 5.32 10.48
C TRP A 28 3.11 5.65 10.32
N SER A 29 3.99 4.77 10.79
CA SER A 29 5.43 4.97 10.62
C SER A 29 5.87 4.95 9.15
N CYS A 30 5.18 4.18 8.30
CA CYS A 30 5.39 4.22 6.84
C CYS A 30 4.87 5.50 6.21
N LEU A 31 3.64 5.91 6.54
CA LEU A 31 3.02 7.14 6.03
C LEU A 31 3.80 8.40 6.41
N GLN A 32 4.47 8.38 7.56
CA GLN A 32 5.39 9.43 8.02
C GLN A 32 6.78 9.38 7.35
N GLY A 33 7.07 8.38 6.52
CA GLY A 33 8.33 8.24 5.79
C GLY A 33 9.50 7.66 6.61
N TYR A 34 9.25 7.16 7.82
CA TYR A 34 10.32 6.63 8.67
C TYR A 34 10.76 5.23 8.23
N MET A 35 9.81 4.31 8.00
CA MET A 35 10.08 2.92 7.64
C MET A 35 9.18 2.43 6.50
N GLY A 36 9.36 1.18 6.07
CA GLY A 36 8.49 0.56 5.09
C GLY A 36 8.64 1.10 3.66
N ASN A 37 7.75 0.65 2.79
CA ASN A 37 7.64 1.07 1.40
C ASN A 37 6.17 1.17 1.04
N ALA A 38 5.82 2.05 0.10
CA ALA A 38 4.47 2.13 -0.42
C ALA A 38 4.44 2.27 -1.94
N TRP A 39 3.33 1.81 -2.51
CA TRP A 39 3.00 1.94 -3.93
C TRP A 39 1.59 2.47 -4.08
N VAL A 40 1.36 3.21 -5.16
CA VAL A 40 0.09 3.85 -5.48
C VAL A 40 -0.25 3.66 -6.96
N ASP A 41 -1.53 3.68 -7.31
CA ASP A 41 -1.97 3.69 -8.70
C ASP A 41 -1.59 4.99 -9.43
N ASN A 42 -1.71 6.14 -8.74
CA ASN A 42 -1.42 7.46 -9.29
C ASN A 42 -0.96 8.42 -8.17
N ILE A 43 0.13 9.18 -8.41
CA ILE A 43 0.67 10.12 -7.42
C ILE A 43 -0.17 11.40 -7.28
N GLU A 44 -0.77 11.87 -8.38
CA GLU A 44 -1.54 13.12 -8.42
C GLU A 44 -2.96 12.94 -7.89
N SER A 45 -3.56 11.77 -8.15
CA SER A 45 -4.91 11.41 -7.68
C SER A 45 -4.93 9.95 -7.23
N PRO A 46 -4.40 9.64 -6.02
CA PRO A 46 -4.41 8.29 -5.46
C PRO A 46 -5.83 7.76 -5.35
N LYS A 47 -6.04 6.52 -5.80
CA LYS A 47 -7.30 5.78 -5.62
C LYS A 47 -7.10 4.51 -4.82
N CYS A 48 -5.97 3.84 -5.00
CA CYS A 48 -5.61 2.70 -4.18
C CYS A 48 -4.11 2.66 -3.92
N ALA A 49 -3.75 2.08 -2.78
CA ALA A 49 -2.37 2.02 -2.34
C ALA A 49 -2.05 0.72 -1.59
N GLN A 50 -0.78 0.39 -1.56
CA GLN A 50 -0.19 -0.73 -0.84
C GLN A 50 0.92 -0.19 0.07
N VAL A 51 0.90 -0.57 1.34
CA VAL A 51 1.98 -0.30 2.30
C VAL A 51 2.59 -1.64 2.73
N LEU A 52 3.91 -1.77 2.58
CA LEU A 52 4.69 -2.91 3.05
C LEU A 52 5.63 -2.48 4.17
N THR A 53 5.35 -2.95 5.39
CA THR A 53 6.19 -2.75 6.57
C THR A 53 6.46 -4.09 7.26
N GLY A 54 7.73 -4.52 7.28
CA GLY A 54 8.07 -5.87 7.72
C GLY A 54 7.44 -6.91 6.79
N ASP A 55 6.66 -7.83 7.36
CA ASP A 55 5.91 -8.85 6.61
C ASP A 55 4.44 -8.47 6.37
N PHE A 56 4.00 -7.30 6.86
CA PHE A 56 2.63 -6.82 6.71
C PHE A 56 2.47 -5.99 5.45
N CYS A 57 1.56 -6.42 4.60
CA CYS A 57 1.21 -5.77 3.35
C CYS A 57 -0.24 -5.32 3.41
N VAL A 58 -0.45 -4.03 3.66
CA VAL A 58 -1.76 -3.44 3.87
C VAL A 58 -2.22 -2.74 2.61
N TYR A 59 -3.45 -2.99 2.20
CA TYR A 59 -4.05 -2.39 1.01
C TYR A 59 -5.21 -1.50 1.39
N ALA A 60 -5.34 -0.37 0.70
CA ALA A 60 -6.35 0.63 1.01
C ALA A 60 -6.87 1.33 -0.25
N GLY A 61 -8.07 1.91 -0.13
CA GLY A 61 -8.75 2.62 -1.22
C GLY A 61 -9.62 1.72 -2.12
N ASP A 62 -9.79 2.10 -3.38
CA ASP A 62 -10.71 1.45 -4.31
C ASP A 62 -10.12 0.15 -4.90
N SER A 63 -10.64 -1.00 -4.45
CA SER A 63 -10.23 -2.33 -4.92
C SER A 63 -10.78 -2.69 -6.32
N HIS A 64 -11.74 -1.94 -6.87
CA HIS A 64 -12.40 -2.28 -8.13
C HIS A 64 -11.62 -1.84 -9.38
N ILE A 65 -10.60 -0.98 -9.21
CA ILE A 65 -9.79 -0.52 -10.33
C ILE A 65 -8.71 -1.54 -10.70
N HIS A 66 -8.35 -1.58 -11.97
CA HIS A 66 -7.36 -2.53 -12.50
C HIS A 66 -6.02 -2.50 -11.74
N GLU A 67 -5.61 -1.32 -11.29
CA GLU A 67 -4.38 -1.09 -10.55
C GLU A 67 -4.36 -1.76 -9.17
N ALA A 68 -5.53 -2.01 -8.54
CA ALA A 68 -5.61 -2.76 -7.28
C ALA A 68 -5.05 -4.18 -7.43
N LEU A 69 -5.38 -4.86 -8.53
CA LEU A 69 -4.82 -6.18 -8.85
C LEU A 69 -3.30 -6.13 -9.06
N LEU A 70 -2.79 -5.02 -9.60
CA LEU A 70 -1.35 -4.82 -9.78
C LEU A 70 -0.65 -4.63 -8.42
N LEU A 71 -1.29 -3.94 -7.46
CA LEU A 71 -0.79 -3.81 -6.09
C LEU A 71 -0.73 -5.17 -5.38
N VAL A 72 -1.77 -6.00 -5.47
CA VAL A 72 -1.78 -7.34 -4.84
C VAL A 72 -0.66 -8.24 -5.40
N LYS A 73 -0.39 -8.13 -6.70
CA LYS A 73 0.69 -8.88 -7.37
C LYS A 73 2.08 -8.28 -7.13
N ASN A 74 2.17 -7.07 -6.58
CA ASN A 74 3.42 -6.40 -6.33
C ASN A 74 4.04 -6.91 -5.03
N ILE A 75 4.76 -8.04 -5.12
CA ILE A 75 5.63 -8.54 -4.06
C ILE A 75 7.07 -8.17 -4.43
N PRO A 76 7.69 -7.18 -3.75
CA PRO A 76 9.00 -6.67 -4.16
C PRO A 76 10.10 -7.72 -4.00
N ALA A 77 11.04 -7.78 -4.93
CA ALA A 77 12.13 -8.76 -4.91
C ALA A 77 13.06 -8.67 -3.68
N PHE A 78 13.05 -7.54 -2.97
CA PHE A 78 13.78 -7.37 -1.71
C PHE A 78 13.07 -8.02 -0.51
N HIS A 79 11.78 -8.35 -0.64
CA HIS A 79 11.04 -9.13 0.36
C HIS A 79 11.53 -10.58 0.28
N LYS A 80 12.20 -11.06 1.32
CA LYS A 80 12.87 -12.39 1.32
C LYS A 80 12.20 -13.40 2.23
N THR A 81 11.24 -12.99 3.06
CA THR A 81 10.53 -13.91 3.93
C THR A 81 9.62 -14.82 3.07
N PRO A 82 9.43 -16.09 3.48
CA PRO A 82 8.68 -17.06 2.68
C PRO A 82 7.16 -16.83 2.72
N PHE A 83 6.70 -15.80 3.44
CA PHE A 83 5.31 -15.43 3.56
C PHE A 83 5.15 -13.90 3.56
N ILE A 84 3.93 -13.46 3.34
CA ILE A 84 3.51 -12.06 3.45
C ILE A 84 2.10 -12.07 4.04
N LEU A 85 1.84 -11.21 5.01
CA LEU A 85 0.51 -11.06 5.61
C LEU A 85 -0.22 -9.96 4.84
N MET A 86 -1.13 -10.37 3.97
CA MET A 86 -1.99 -9.46 3.21
C MET A 86 -3.14 -9.02 4.10
N VAL A 87 -3.25 -7.71 4.35
CA VAL A 87 -4.24 -7.13 5.25
C VAL A 87 -5.12 -6.18 4.45
N PRO A 88 -6.42 -6.48 4.32
CA PRO A 88 -7.38 -5.55 3.73
C PRO A 88 -7.65 -4.40 4.71
N GLU A 89 -7.80 -3.18 4.22
CA GLU A 89 -8.34 -2.07 5.02
C GLU A 89 -9.80 -2.32 5.42
N ASN A 90 -10.58 -2.91 4.52
CA ASN A 90 -12.01 -3.16 4.69
C ASN A 90 -12.47 -4.33 3.79
N GLU A 91 -13.73 -4.72 3.95
CA GLU A 91 -14.35 -5.86 3.24
C GLU A 91 -14.25 -5.77 1.71
N LEU A 92 -14.10 -4.57 1.12
CA LEU A 92 -13.98 -4.42 -0.34
C LEU A 92 -12.68 -5.05 -0.88
N TRP A 93 -11.66 -5.21 -0.04
CA TRP A 93 -10.39 -5.85 -0.40
C TRP A 93 -10.37 -7.36 -0.12
N GLU A 94 -11.47 -7.94 0.39
CA GLU A 94 -11.57 -9.36 0.74
C GLU A 94 -12.05 -10.26 -0.41
N HIS A 95 -12.29 -9.71 -1.61
CA HIS A 95 -12.89 -10.38 -2.77
C HIS A 95 -12.07 -10.22 -4.05
#